data_AF-A0A4Z1FB35-F1
#
_entry.id   AF-A0A4Z1FB35-F1
#
_cell.length_a   1.000
_cell.length_b   1.000
_cell.length_c   1.000
_cell.angle_alpha   90.00
_cell.angle_beta   90.00
_cell.angle_gamma   90.00
#
_symmetry.space_group_name_H-M   'P 1'
#
loop_
_entity.id
_entity.type
_entity.pdbx_description
1 polymer ?
#
loop_
_entity_poly.entity_id
_entity_poly.type
_entity_poly.pdbx_seq_one_letter_code
_entity_poly.pdbx_strand_id
1 'polypeptide(L)'
;MPSHLRNIALCSSLMLLGLAPLIAAHGDEEPEMDMSMPMSSAATHISTATVSAGIDTVVAEPSSYFRYPEHGNLMVAHIILMTIGWVFVLPICVMLSISRSRLSLPAQFAFLALNGGGLLCSIIYNASTPDLYPNNFHHKLGWFLVCVVTAQALLGVISAYAGRRGEKDEENSGYIPVSREAMAEHTRMHERPKPIPRLSDDSGQGTEPGTESLRSQSMSLSGDDENTLNESENDEFEKVGLMEGTQVDQYLSKRLPVLFSARLLGIIRFACDIVDRVILLLGFAILTSGFVTYGGLFKGAEIYSGLAHFIKGGVFFWYGILTLGRWAGCFAEIGWSWNIKPDNERRFAPTAEFMESFLIFFYGSTNVFLEHLAAWGSAWSAQDLEHISITIMFIGGGLCGMLIESNKIRNLLNTTLQQSSSQMSPYHPEAQEPKSYRFSMNPIPALVVMLLGMMMSSHHQHSMVSTMIHGQWGTLLVGAAFARAATYVVFYLSPPTSILPGRPPTEIITAFCLMAGGLIFMASSKDTVKAIEMNDLDAMFVFTVSMGLITFLMAWIILVIAIKGWATRREKRWGKSIGYGVDGTA
;
A
#
# COMPACT_ATOMS: atom_id res chain seq x y z
N MET A 1 -28.44 6.97 32.36
CA MET A 1 -27.58 6.74 31.16
C MET A 1 -26.61 7.91 31.03
N PRO A 2 -25.29 7.68 30.87
CA PRO A 2 -24.33 8.76 30.66
C PRO A 2 -24.62 9.52 29.34
N SER A 3 -24.47 10.84 29.38
CA SER A 3 -24.74 11.79 28.29
C SER A 3 -24.05 11.44 26.97
N HIS A 4 -22.90 10.77 27.02
CA HIS A 4 -22.16 10.30 25.85
C HIS A 4 -22.93 9.27 25.00
N LEU A 5 -23.70 8.38 25.62
CA LEU A 5 -24.50 7.38 24.90
C LEU A 5 -25.66 8.03 24.13
N ARG A 6 -26.22 9.12 24.66
CA ARG A 6 -27.31 9.86 24.01
C ARG A 6 -26.82 10.62 22.77
N ASN A 7 -25.61 11.16 22.82
CA ASN A 7 -25.01 11.89 21.69
C ASN A 7 -24.53 10.94 20.58
N ILE A 8 -24.01 9.76 20.94
CA ILE A 8 -23.68 8.71 19.96
C ILE A 8 -24.95 8.23 19.24
N ALA A 9 -26.02 7.97 19.98
CA ALA A 9 -27.30 7.57 19.40
C ALA A 9 -27.85 8.63 18.42
N LEU A 10 -27.78 9.91 18.79
CA LEU A 10 -28.22 11.04 17.94
C LEU A 10 -27.39 11.17 16.65
N CYS A 11 -26.06 11.04 16.73
CA CYS A 11 -25.19 11.06 15.55
C CYS A 11 -25.37 9.83 14.66
N SER A 12 -25.57 8.64 15.24
CA SER A 12 -25.91 7.43 14.49
C SER A 12 -27.24 7.57 13.76
N SER A 13 -28.26 8.18 14.39
CA SER A 13 -29.55 8.44 13.74
C SER A 13 -29.48 9.48 12.62
N LEU A 14 -28.59 10.49 12.71
CA LEU A 14 -28.36 11.46 11.64
C LEU A 14 -27.61 10.85 10.44
N MET A 15 -26.66 9.93 10.70
CA MET A 15 -25.99 9.15 9.64
C MET A 15 -26.95 8.15 8.97
N LEU A 16 -27.85 7.53 9.73
CA LEU A 16 -28.92 6.67 9.20
C LEU A 16 -29.95 7.46 8.37
N LEU A 17 -30.25 8.71 8.74
CA LEU A 17 -31.12 9.58 7.95
C LEU A 17 -30.50 9.97 6.60
N GLY A 18 -29.17 10.11 6.54
CA GLY A 18 -28.42 10.32 5.29
C GLY A 18 -28.33 9.07 4.39
N LEU A 19 -28.53 7.88 4.96
CA LEU A 19 -28.61 6.60 4.24
C LEU A 19 -30.04 6.27 3.76
N ALA A 20 -31.06 6.97 4.26
CA ALA A 20 -32.45 6.73 3.88
C ALA A 20 -32.73 6.91 2.37
N PRO A 21 -32.15 7.89 1.65
CA PRO A 21 -32.29 7.98 0.20
C PRO A 21 -31.60 6.82 -0.55
N LEU A 22 -30.57 6.21 0.05
CA LEU A 22 -29.84 5.07 -0.53
C LEU A 22 -30.63 3.76 -0.46
N ILE A 23 -31.43 3.61 0.60
CA ILE A 23 -32.28 2.43 0.83
C ILE A 23 -33.63 2.58 0.09
N ALA A 24 -34.15 3.81 -0.01
CA ALA A 24 -35.38 4.09 -0.77
C ALA A 24 -35.19 3.99 -2.29
N ALA A 25 -33.96 4.12 -2.81
CA ALA A 25 -33.66 3.96 -4.23
C ALA A 25 -33.60 2.49 -4.70
N HIS A 26 -33.89 1.51 -3.84
CA HIS A 26 -33.92 0.08 -4.17
C HIS A 26 -35.27 -0.59 -3.86
N GLY A 27 -36.34 0.18 -3.65
CA GLY A 27 -37.68 -0.33 -3.43
C GLY A 27 -38.72 0.43 -4.26
N ASP A 28 -39.22 -0.25 -5.28
CA ASP A 28 -40.47 -0.03 -6.03
C ASP A 28 -40.63 1.28 -6.84
N GLU A 29 -40.69 1.12 -8.18
CA GLU A 29 -41.85 1.47 -9.00
C GLU A 29 -41.54 1.07 -10.46
N GLU A 30 -42.07 -0.06 -10.91
CA GLU A 30 -42.24 -0.32 -12.34
C GLU A 30 -43.45 0.51 -12.83
N PRO A 31 -43.30 1.43 -13.79
CA PRO A 31 -44.45 1.99 -14.47
C PRO A 31 -44.82 1.08 -15.64
N GLU A 32 -45.94 0.36 -15.49
CA GLU A 32 -46.71 -0.17 -16.62
C GLU A 32 -47.02 0.98 -17.60
N MET A 33 -46.35 1.00 -18.76
CA MET A 33 -46.72 1.89 -19.87
C MET A 33 -47.59 1.14 -20.87
N ASP A 34 -48.90 1.36 -20.72
CA ASP A 34 -49.95 1.07 -21.70
C ASP A 34 -49.65 1.78 -23.03
N MET A 35 -49.29 1.00 -24.05
CA MET A 35 -49.05 1.47 -25.41
C MET A 35 -50.35 1.39 -26.22
N SER A 36 -51.17 2.42 -26.13
CA SER A 36 -52.24 2.68 -27.09
C SER A 36 -52.14 4.11 -27.62
N MET A 37 -51.91 4.26 -28.94
CA MET A 37 -52.38 5.36 -29.82
C MET A 37 -51.73 5.22 -31.23
N PRO A 38 -52.32 5.81 -32.29
CA PRO A 38 -52.71 5.04 -33.48
C PRO A 38 -51.80 5.25 -34.70
N MET A 39 -51.91 4.30 -35.63
CA MET A 39 -51.30 4.34 -36.96
C MET A 39 -51.68 5.61 -37.75
N SER A 40 -50.68 6.33 -38.25
CA SER A 40 -50.80 7.17 -39.43
C SER A 40 -49.84 6.68 -40.52
N SER A 41 -50.43 6.19 -41.58
CA SER A 41 -49.82 5.77 -42.84
C SER A 41 -49.23 6.93 -43.63
N ALA A 42 -47.94 6.84 -43.97
CA ALA A 42 -47.35 7.53 -45.11
C ALA A 42 -46.22 6.66 -45.68
N ALA A 43 -46.50 6.01 -46.81
CA ALA A 43 -45.57 5.20 -47.58
C ALA A 43 -45.01 6.02 -48.74
N THR A 44 -43.69 6.14 -48.87
CA THR A 44 -43.04 6.39 -50.18
C THR A 44 -41.56 5.95 -50.19
N HIS A 45 -41.32 4.82 -50.87
CA HIS A 45 -40.16 4.46 -51.71
C HIS A 45 -38.71 4.71 -51.24
N ILE A 46 -37.97 3.63 -50.92
CA ILE A 46 -36.58 3.42 -51.35
C ILE A 46 -36.41 1.97 -51.84
N SER A 47 -35.72 1.86 -52.97
CA SER A 47 -35.65 0.74 -53.91
C SER A 47 -35.14 -0.60 -53.37
N THR A 48 -35.83 -1.65 -53.79
CA THR A 48 -35.41 -3.05 -53.78
C THR A 48 -34.21 -3.29 -54.71
N ALA A 49 -33.08 -3.69 -54.12
CA ALA A 49 -32.05 -4.44 -54.82
C ALA A 49 -32.00 -5.87 -54.24
N THR A 50 -32.65 -6.78 -54.95
CA THR A 50 -32.50 -8.24 -54.80
C THR A 50 -31.05 -8.64 -55.04
N VAL A 51 -30.37 -9.10 -54.00
CA VAL A 51 -29.19 -9.97 -54.14
C VAL A 51 -29.53 -11.31 -53.50
N SER A 52 -29.30 -12.33 -54.32
CA SER A 52 -29.63 -13.74 -54.15
C SER A 52 -29.12 -14.32 -52.83
N ALA A 53 -29.92 -15.23 -52.27
CA ALA A 53 -29.51 -16.15 -51.24
C ALA A 53 -28.27 -16.94 -51.67
N GLY A 54 -27.16 -16.72 -50.97
CA GLY A 54 -26.02 -17.61 -50.89
C GLY A 54 -25.90 -18.03 -49.42
N ILE A 55 -26.11 -19.31 -49.15
CA ILE A 55 -25.78 -19.92 -47.86
C ILE A 55 -24.26 -20.01 -47.83
N ASP A 56 -23.60 -18.94 -47.38
CA ASP A 56 -22.26 -19.02 -46.84
C ASP A 56 -22.42 -19.11 -45.32
N THR A 57 -22.33 -20.33 -44.79
CA THR A 57 -21.96 -20.55 -43.40
C THR A 57 -20.54 -20.04 -43.22
N VAL A 58 -20.36 -18.72 -43.13
CA VAL A 58 -19.17 -18.13 -42.55
C VAL A 58 -19.24 -18.48 -41.07
N VAL A 59 -18.58 -19.58 -40.71
CA VAL A 59 -18.22 -19.86 -39.32
C VAL A 59 -17.53 -18.59 -38.83
N ALA A 60 -18.21 -17.83 -37.96
CA ALA A 60 -17.66 -16.61 -37.42
C ALA A 60 -16.34 -16.95 -36.73
N GLU A 61 -15.22 -16.49 -37.31
CA GLU A 61 -13.90 -16.61 -36.72
C GLU A 61 -13.97 -16.17 -35.24
N PRO A 62 -13.47 -16.98 -34.29
CA PRO A 62 -13.57 -16.69 -32.88
C PRO A 62 -12.84 -15.36 -32.57
N SER A 63 -13.59 -14.35 -32.15
CA SER A 63 -13.07 -12.99 -31.96
C SER A 63 -12.20 -12.80 -30.70
N SER A 64 -12.19 -13.79 -29.79
CA SER A 64 -11.44 -13.77 -28.53
C SER A 64 -11.08 -15.18 -28.03
N TYR A 65 -10.05 -15.27 -27.18
CA TYR A 65 -9.64 -16.52 -26.53
C TYR A 65 -10.73 -17.09 -25.61
N PHE A 66 -11.58 -16.25 -25.03
CA PHE A 66 -12.73 -16.67 -24.22
C PHE A 66 -13.73 -17.55 -25.01
N ARG A 67 -13.91 -17.26 -26.31
CA ARG A 67 -14.84 -18.02 -27.18
C ARG A 67 -14.14 -19.09 -28.00
N TYR A 68 -12.83 -19.31 -27.80
CA TYR A 68 -12.05 -20.30 -28.51
C TYR A 68 -12.09 -21.65 -27.76
N PRO A 69 -12.71 -22.71 -28.32
CA PRO A 69 -12.94 -23.96 -27.59
C PRO A 69 -11.71 -24.88 -27.56
N GLU A 70 -10.81 -24.79 -28.54
CA GLU A 70 -9.69 -25.72 -28.64
C GLU A 70 -8.62 -25.41 -27.57
N HIS A 71 -8.08 -26.47 -26.97
CA HIS A 71 -7.04 -26.38 -25.94
C HIS A 71 -7.41 -25.51 -24.72
N GLY A 72 -8.70 -25.22 -24.49
CA GLY A 72 -9.17 -24.36 -23.40
C GLY A 72 -8.69 -24.80 -22.01
N ASN A 73 -8.52 -26.11 -21.78
CA ASN A 73 -7.98 -26.65 -20.53
C ASN A 73 -6.58 -26.11 -20.19
N LEU A 74 -5.72 -25.88 -21.19
CA LEU A 74 -4.38 -25.30 -20.97
C LEU A 74 -4.47 -23.83 -20.59
N MET A 75 -5.39 -23.08 -21.20
CA MET A 75 -5.64 -21.68 -20.84
C MET A 75 -6.21 -21.56 -19.43
N VAL A 76 -7.18 -22.41 -19.06
CA VAL A 76 -7.75 -22.45 -17.70
C VAL A 76 -6.65 -22.82 -16.69
N ALA A 77 -5.80 -23.80 -16.99
CA ALA A 77 -4.68 -24.15 -16.13
C ALA A 77 -3.69 -22.98 -15.96
N HIS A 78 -3.37 -22.27 -17.04
CA HIS A 78 -2.55 -21.05 -16.98
C HIS A 78 -3.18 -19.99 -16.07
N ILE A 79 -4.46 -19.69 -16.25
CA ILE A 79 -5.20 -18.71 -15.44
C ILE A 79 -5.16 -19.11 -13.97
N ILE A 80 -5.51 -20.35 -13.63
CA ILE A 80 -5.53 -20.84 -12.24
C ILE A 80 -4.14 -20.76 -11.60
N LEU A 81 -3.10 -21.27 -12.28
CA LEU A 81 -1.72 -21.25 -11.76
C LEU A 81 -1.21 -19.82 -11.55
N MET A 82 -1.48 -18.93 -12.52
CA MET A 82 -1.11 -17.52 -12.41
C MET A 82 -1.89 -16.80 -11.31
N THR A 83 -3.18 -17.05 -11.16
CA THR A 83 -3.98 -16.49 -10.06
C THR A 83 -3.45 -16.97 -8.71
N ILE A 84 -3.20 -18.27 -8.54
CA ILE A 84 -2.62 -18.83 -7.29
C ILE A 84 -1.26 -18.18 -7.00
N GLY A 85 -0.38 -18.13 -8.01
CA GLY A 85 0.95 -17.54 -7.87
C GLY A 85 0.89 -16.06 -7.50
N TRP A 86 0.22 -15.24 -8.30
CA TRP A 86 0.28 -13.78 -8.21
C TRP A 86 -0.66 -13.18 -7.15
N VAL A 87 -1.82 -13.79 -6.87
CA VAL A 87 -2.78 -13.26 -5.89
C VAL A 87 -2.54 -13.83 -4.48
N PHE A 88 -2.12 -15.10 -4.37
CA PHE A 88 -1.98 -15.75 -3.07
C PHE A 88 -0.52 -15.94 -2.66
N VAL A 89 0.32 -16.54 -3.50
CA VAL A 89 1.69 -16.86 -3.06
C VAL A 89 2.59 -15.62 -3.03
N LEU A 90 2.52 -14.75 -4.04
CA LEU A 90 3.37 -13.56 -4.14
C LEU A 90 3.21 -12.59 -2.96
N PRO A 91 2.00 -12.21 -2.50
CA PRO A 91 1.88 -11.33 -1.33
C PRO A 91 2.49 -11.92 -0.06
N ILE A 92 2.41 -13.25 0.12
CA ILE A 92 3.09 -13.92 1.23
C ILE A 92 4.61 -13.77 1.07
N CYS A 93 5.16 -14.00 -0.12
CA CYS A 93 6.58 -13.83 -0.41
C CYS A 93 7.06 -12.42 -0.06
N VAL A 94 6.33 -11.40 -0.49
CA VAL A 94 6.64 -9.99 -0.21
C VAL A 94 6.61 -9.72 1.30
N MET A 95 5.61 -10.19 2.03
CA MET A 95 5.53 -10.00 3.48
C MET A 95 6.67 -10.71 4.23
N LEU A 96 7.04 -11.92 3.81
CA LEU A 96 8.18 -12.65 4.37
C LEU A 96 9.50 -11.94 4.06
N SER A 97 9.68 -11.43 2.84
CA SER A 97 10.86 -10.66 2.43
C SER A 97 11.01 -9.37 3.23
N ILE A 98 9.94 -8.58 3.37
CA ILE A 98 9.92 -7.35 4.18
C ILE A 98 10.25 -7.64 5.64
N SER A 99 9.79 -8.79 6.17
CA SER A 99 10.10 -9.22 7.53
C SER A 99 11.52 -9.81 7.70
N ARG A 100 12.30 -9.90 6.61
CA ARG A 100 13.61 -10.57 6.53
C ARG A 100 13.58 -12.00 7.08
N SER A 101 12.47 -12.72 6.86
CA SER A 101 12.31 -14.08 7.38
C SER A 101 13.06 -15.09 6.52
N ARG A 102 13.59 -16.14 7.18
CA ARG A 102 14.25 -17.28 6.52
C ARG A 102 13.31 -18.04 5.57
N LEU A 103 12.00 -17.94 5.80
CA LEU A 103 10.97 -18.54 4.95
C LEU A 103 10.77 -17.81 3.62
N SER A 104 11.38 -16.63 3.44
CA SER A 104 11.28 -15.86 2.19
C SER A 104 11.81 -16.64 0.98
N LEU A 105 12.98 -17.30 1.10
CA LEU A 105 13.56 -18.06 -0.01
C LEU A 105 12.69 -19.27 -0.44
N PRO A 106 12.26 -20.17 0.47
CA PRO A 106 11.32 -21.24 0.11
C PRO A 106 10.04 -20.72 -0.55
N ALA A 107 9.48 -19.62 -0.05
CA ALA A 107 8.28 -19.01 -0.63
C ALA A 107 8.53 -18.49 -2.05
N GLN A 108 9.67 -17.84 -2.30
CA GLN A 108 10.07 -17.38 -3.63
C GLN A 108 10.25 -18.55 -4.61
N PHE A 109 10.82 -19.67 -4.18
CA PHE A 109 10.92 -20.88 -5.02
C PHE A 109 9.54 -21.47 -5.33
N ALA A 110 8.63 -21.53 -4.35
CA ALA A 110 7.26 -21.98 -4.57
C ALA A 110 6.52 -21.08 -5.58
N PHE A 111 6.69 -19.75 -5.46
CA PHE A 111 6.16 -18.80 -6.42
C PHE A 111 6.73 -19.02 -7.83
N LEU A 112 8.05 -19.18 -7.95
CA LEU A 112 8.70 -19.41 -9.24
C LEU A 112 8.27 -20.72 -9.90
N ALA A 113 8.05 -21.78 -9.11
CA ALA A 113 7.53 -23.06 -9.60
C ALA A 113 6.11 -22.92 -10.17
N LEU A 114 5.21 -22.23 -9.46
CA LEU A 114 3.85 -21.97 -9.93
C LEU A 114 3.85 -21.09 -11.20
N ASN A 115 4.65 -20.02 -11.20
CA ASN A 115 4.78 -19.12 -12.33
C ASN A 115 5.36 -19.85 -13.56
N GLY A 116 6.39 -20.67 -13.37
CA GLY A 116 6.97 -21.51 -14.42
C GLY A 116 5.98 -22.53 -14.99
N GLY A 117 5.18 -23.16 -14.13
CA GLY A 117 4.11 -24.07 -14.56
C GLY A 117 3.03 -23.38 -15.39
N GLY A 118 2.56 -22.21 -14.94
CA GLY A 118 1.59 -21.42 -15.71
C GLY A 118 2.18 -20.91 -17.03
N LEU A 119 3.46 -20.52 -17.06
CA LEU A 119 4.15 -20.08 -18.27
C LEU A 119 4.26 -21.23 -19.28
N LEU A 120 4.59 -22.45 -18.82
CA LEU A 120 4.64 -23.63 -19.66
C LEU A 120 3.27 -23.90 -20.32
N CYS A 121 2.18 -23.84 -19.55
CA CYS A 121 0.82 -23.99 -20.09
C CYS A 121 0.52 -22.94 -21.18
N SER A 122 0.90 -21.67 -20.96
CA SER A 122 0.70 -20.60 -21.95
C SER A 122 1.54 -20.79 -23.21
N ILE A 123 2.79 -21.22 -23.09
CA ILE A 123 3.66 -21.47 -24.26
C ILE A 123 3.09 -22.60 -25.12
N ILE A 124 2.65 -23.70 -24.50
CA ILE A 124 2.02 -24.82 -25.23
C ILE A 124 0.73 -24.37 -25.90
N TYR A 125 -0.10 -23.60 -25.19
CA TYR A 125 -1.34 -23.05 -25.75
C TYR A 125 -1.04 -22.15 -26.96
N ASN A 126 -0.16 -21.15 -26.82
CA ASN A 126 0.20 -20.23 -27.90
C ASN A 126 0.80 -20.93 -29.13
N ALA A 127 1.53 -22.04 -28.94
CA ALA A 127 2.05 -22.85 -30.04
C ALA A 127 0.96 -23.66 -30.77
N SER A 128 -0.18 -23.88 -30.11
CA SER A 128 -1.27 -24.75 -30.57
C SER A 128 -2.52 -23.97 -30.99
N THR A 129 -2.54 -22.64 -30.83
CA THR A 129 -3.71 -21.79 -31.14
C THR A 129 -3.31 -20.60 -32.01
N PRO A 130 -4.21 -20.13 -32.90
CA PRO A 130 -3.98 -18.90 -33.66
C PRO A 130 -3.85 -17.68 -32.74
N ASP A 131 -3.09 -16.67 -33.17
CA ASP A 131 -2.94 -15.42 -32.41
C ASP A 131 -4.18 -14.52 -32.61
N LEU A 132 -5.10 -14.56 -31.64
CA LEU A 132 -6.35 -13.79 -31.64
C LEU A 132 -6.18 -12.37 -31.07
N TYR A 133 -5.00 -12.05 -30.52
CA TYR A 133 -4.67 -10.74 -29.96
C TYR A 133 -3.21 -10.39 -30.29
N PRO A 134 -2.95 -9.98 -31.55
CA PRO A 134 -1.60 -9.70 -31.99
C PRO A 134 -1.01 -8.52 -31.22
N ASN A 135 0.28 -8.64 -30.91
CA ASN A 135 1.06 -7.59 -30.23
C ASN A 135 0.49 -7.17 -28.86
N ASN A 136 -0.14 -8.11 -28.13
CA ASN A 136 -0.75 -7.81 -26.84
C ASN A 136 0.28 -7.35 -25.78
N PHE A 137 -0.17 -6.45 -24.91
CA PHE A 137 0.64 -5.91 -23.81
C PHE A 137 0.93 -6.96 -22.74
N HIS A 138 -0.01 -7.89 -22.51
CA HIS A 138 0.11 -8.94 -21.51
C HIS A 138 1.35 -9.83 -21.74
N HIS A 139 1.60 -10.27 -22.96
CA HIS A 139 2.75 -11.11 -23.31
C HIS A 139 4.08 -10.36 -23.11
N LYS A 140 4.15 -9.09 -23.50
CA LYS A 140 5.36 -8.25 -23.30
C LYS A 140 5.65 -8.04 -21.82
N LEU A 141 4.61 -7.66 -21.06
CA LEU A 141 4.72 -7.46 -19.62
C LEU A 141 5.05 -8.78 -18.91
N GLY A 142 4.48 -9.90 -19.34
CA GLY A 142 4.73 -11.23 -18.80
C GLY A 142 6.20 -11.62 -18.88
N TRP A 143 6.82 -11.52 -20.07
CA TRP A 143 8.26 -11.79 -20.23
C TRP A 143 9.13 -10.85 -19.42
N PHE A 144 8.79 -9.56 -19.37
CA PHE A 144 9.49 -8.59 -18.53
C PHE A 144 9.44 -9.00 -17.04
N LEU A 145 8.27 -9.38 -16.53
CA LEU A 145 8.10 -9.77 -15.14
C LEU A 145 8.75 -11.11 -14.81
N VAL A 146 8.74 -12.08 -15.73
CA VAL A 146 9.50 -13.33 -15.56
C VAL A 146 10.99 -13.04 -15.41
N CYS A 147 11.55 -12.15 -16.23
CA CYS A 147 12.95 -11.72 -16.09
C CYS A 147 13.21 -11.07 -14.73
N VAL A 148 12.33 -10.14 -14.30
CA VAL A 148 12.47 -9.44 -13.02
C VAL A 148 12.41 -10.40 -11.83
N VAL A 149 11.40 -11.28 -11.78
CA VAL A 149 11.22 -12.24 -10.68
C VAL A 149 12.36 -13.26 -10.65
N THR A 150 12.80 -13.74 -11.81
CA THR A 150 13.92 -14.70 -11.89
C THR A 150 15.22 -14.04 -11.44
N ALA A 151 15.50 -12.81 -11.89
CA ALA A 151 16.65 -12.05 -11.43
C ALA A 151 16.58 -11.82 -9.93
N GLN A 152 15.43 -11.44 -9.38
CA GLN A 152 15.24 -11.24 -7.96
C GLN A 152 15.48 -12.52 -7.15
N ALA A 153 14.97 -13.68 -7.59
CA ALA A 153 15.22 -14.95 -6.92
C ALA A 153 16.71 -15.33 -6.92
N LEU A 154 17.40 -15.15 -8.06
CA LEU A 154 18.84 -15.37 -8.16
C LEU A 154 19.63 -14.44 -7.24
N LEU A 155 19.29 -13.14 -7.23
CA LEU A 155 19.92 -12.13 -6.37
C LEU A 155 19.64 -12.41 -4.89
N GLY A 156 18.44 -12.89 -4.54
CA GLY A 156 18.07 -13.34 -3.21
C GLY A 156 18.99 -14.45 -2.72
N VAL A 157 19.18 -15.49 -3.53
CA VAL A 157 20.12 -16.59 -3.26
C VAL A 157 21.55 -16.06 -3.13
N ILE A 158 22.03 -15.26 -4.08
CA ILE A 158 23.38 -14.67 -4.03
C ILE A 158 23.58 -13.88 -2.74
N SER A 159 22.60 -13.07 -2.34
CA SER A 159 22.70 -12.23 -1.15
C SER A 159 22.70 -13.01 0.16
N ALA A 160 21.97 -14.13 0.23
CA ALA A 160 21.97 -15.06 1.35
C ALA A 160 23.33 -15.75 1.52
N TYR A 161 24.03 -16.03 0.41
CA TYR A 161 25.31 -16.75 0.41
C TYR A 161 26.56 -15.84 0.42
N ALA A 162 26.50 -14.63 -0.14
CA ALA A 162 27.63 -13.70 -0.28
C ALA A 162 27.78 -12.71 0.88
N GLY A 163 26.76 -12.55 1.73
CA GLY A 163 26.64 -11.48 2.73
C GLY A 163 27.62 -11.47 3.91
N ARG A 164 28.77 -12.15 3.84
CA ARG A 164 29.67 -12.35 5.00
C ARG A 164 31.04 -11.68 4.95
N ARG A 165 31.36 -10.90 3.92
CA ARG A 165 32.67 -10.18 3.86
C ARG A 165 32.62 -8.73 4.35
N GLY A 166 31.50 -8.03 4.20
CA GLY A 166 31.44 -6.58 4.41
C GLY A 166 31.48 -6.14 5.89
N GLU A 167 30.91 -6.93 6.78
CA GLU A 167 30.74 -6.52 8.19
C GLU A 167 32.03 -6.70 9.01
N LYS A 168 32.83 -7.73 8.69
CA LYS A 168 34.14 -7.95 9.35
C LYS A 168 35.21 -6.92 8.97
N ASP A 169 35.10 -6.29 7.80
CA ASP A 169 36.09 -5.31 7.33
C ASP A 169 35.73 -3.86 7.75
N GLU A 170 34.46 -3.52 7.97
CA GLU A 170 34.04 -2.19 8.47
C GLU A 170 34.18 -2.07 10.00
N GLU A 171 33.92 -3.14 10.77
CA GLU A 171 34.15 -3.12 12.22
C GLU A 171 35.64 -3.02 12.58
N ASN A 172 36.52 -3.55 11.73
CA ASN A 172 37.97 -3.50 11.92
C ASN A 172 38.61 -2.24 11.32
N SER A 173 37.84 -1.41 10.59
CA SER A 173 38.29 -0.13 10.04
C SER A 173 38.25 1.01 11.07
N GLY A 174 37.65 0.80 12.24
CA GLY A 174 37.62 1.75 13.35
C GLY A 174 38.78 1.61 14.34
N TYR A 175 39.62 0.59 14.21
CA TYR A 175 40.81 0.42 15.05
C TYR A 175 42.04 0.95 14.32
N ILE A 176 42.45 2.18 14.64
CA ILE A 176 43.84 2.58 14.42
C ILE A 176 44.68 1.72 15.37
N PRO A 177 45.56 0.82 14.89
CA PRO A 177 46.40 0.04 15.79
C PRO A 177 47.36 1.01 16.48
N VAL A 178 47.11 1.28 17.76
CA VAL A 178 48.04 2.06 18.59
C VAL A 178 49.34 1.27 18.64
N SER A 179 50.44 1.87 18.17
CA SER A 179 51.74 1.21 18.19
C SER A 179 52.14 0.84 19.63
N ARG A 180 52.85 -0.27 19.80
CA ARG A 180 53.37 -0.67 21.12
C ARG A 180 54.23 0.42 21.76
N GLU A 181 54.85 1.27 20.94
CA GLU A 181 55.62 2.44 21.37
C GLU A 181 54.71 3.54 21.94
N ALA A 182 53.58 3.85 21.30
CA ALA A 182 52.61 4.83 21.79
C ALA A 182 51.95 4.38 23.11
N MET A 183 51.69 3.07 23.25
CA MET A 183 51.23 2.51 24.53
C MET A 183 52.29 2.62 25.63
N ALA A 184 53.55 2.32 25.32
CA ALA A 184 54.65 2.41 26.28
C ALA A 184 54.93 3.87 26.71
N GLU A 185 54.74 4.84 25.81
CA GLU A 185 54.87 6.27 26.12
C GLU A 185 53.73 6.77 27.04
N HIS A 186 52.50 6.32 26.80
CA HIS A 186 51.35 6.63 27.66
C HIS A 186 51.52 6.06 29.09
N THR A 187 52.04 4.82 29.22
CA THR A 187 52.35 4.22 30.52
C THR A 187 53.46 5.00 31.25
N ARG A 188 54.50 5.45 30.55
CA ARG A 188 55.58 6.26 31.13
C ARG A 188 55.13 7.65 31.58
N MET A 189 54.15 8.25 30.91
CA MET A 189 53.58 9.53 31.34
C MET A 189 52.74 9.41 32.62
N HIS A 190 52.08 8.26 32.84
CA HIS A 190 51.25 8.03 34.03
C HIS A 190 52.02 7.57 35.28
N GLU A 191 53.24 7.04 35.13
CA GLU A 191 54.10 6.66 36.26
C GLU A 191 54.96 7.81 36.83
N ARG A 192 54.75 9.05 36.39
CA ARG A 192 55.48 10.20 36.96
C ARG A 192 55.01 10.49 38.40
N PRO A 193 55.91 10.58 39.41
CA PRO A 193 55.52 10.87 40.78
C PRO A 193 54.86 12.26 40.87
N LYS A 194 53.63 12.32 41.39
CA LYS A 194 52.94 13.59 41.71
C LYS A 194 53.71 14.33 42.83
N PRO A 195 53.84 15.67 42.81
CA PRO A 195 54.46 16.40 43.91
C PRO A 195 53.59 16.35 45.16
N ILE A 196 54.23 16.14 46.30
CA ILE A 196 53.64 16.06 47.65
C ILE A 196 52.96 17.39 48.01
N PRO A 197 51.69 17.42 48.45
CA PRO A 197 51.09 18.64 48.99
C PRO A 197 51.63 18.84 50.42
N ARG A 198 52.27 19.99 50.66
CA ARG A 198 52.58 20.47 52.01
C ARG A 198 51.26 20.81 52.71
N LEU A 199 50.96 20.12 53.80
CA LEU A 199 49.89 20.49 54.73
C LEU A 199 50.56 21.02 56.01
N SER A 200 50.18 22.23 56.39
CA SER A 200 50.66 22.99 57.54
C SER A 200 50.04 22.48 58.84
N ASP A 201 50.90 22.19 59.83
CA ASP A 201 50.56 21.98 61.24
C ASP A 201 50.18 23.31 61.90
N ASP A 202 48.99 23.40 62.50
CA ASP A 202 48.72 24.32 63.61
C ASP A 202 47.50 23.87 64.43
N SER A 203 47.60 24.11 65.74
CA SER A 203 46.63 23.90 66.84
C SER A 203 46.51 22.45 67.34
N GLY A 204 46.85 22.06 68.57
CA GLY A 204 47.06 22.83 69.79
C GLY A 204 46.12 22.33 70.90
N GLN A 205 46.67 21.54 71.82
CA GLN A 205 46.21 21.28 73.21
C GLN A 205 44.94 20.43 73.45
N GLY A 206 45.05 19.54 74.45
CA GLY A 206 43.90 18.97 75.16
C GLY A 206 44.06 17.51 75.59
N THR A 207 44.31 17.29 76.87
CA THR A 207 44.62 16.01 77.54
C THR A 207 43.39 15.19 77.92
N GLU A 208 43.37 13.87 77.63
CA GLU A 208 42.73 12.84 78.48
C GLU A 208 43.17 11.40 78.09
N PRO A 209 43.37 10.49 79.06
CA PRO A 209 43.82 9.12 78.80
C PRO A 209 42.66 8.12 78.76
N GLY A 210 42.50 7.39 77.65
CA GLY A 210 41.55 6.29 77.56
C GLY A 210 41.54 5.62 76.18
N THR A 211 42.23 4.48 76.07
CA THR A 211 42.18 3.49 74.96
C THR A 211 40.74 3.13 74.57
N GLU A 212 40.38 2.95 73.29
CA GLU A 212 40.62 1.73 72.50
C GLU A 212 40.55 1.96 70.97
N SER A 213 41.05 0.96 70.25
CA SER A 213 41.51 0.97 68.87
C SER A 213 40.48 0.48 67.84
N LEU A 214 40.70 0.88 66.58
CA LEU A 214 40.32 0.20 65.31
C LEU A 214 38.86 0.24 64.83
N ARG A 215 38.57 1.20 63.93
CA ARG A 215 38.18 0.98 62.51
C ARG A 215 37.30 2.14 62.02
N SER A 216 37.91 2.99 61.21
CA SER A 216 37.25 4.03 60.42
C SER A 216 37.50 3.73 58.95
N GLN A 217 36.45 3.53 58.16
CA GLN A 217 36.39 4.05 56.77
C GLN A 217 34.92 4.36 56.44
N SER A 218 34.57 5.63 56.63
CA SER A 218 33.52 6.32 55.89
C SER A 218 34.11 6.81 54.57
N MET A 219 33.40 6.61 53.47
CA MET A 219 33.51 7.48 52.30
C MET A 219 32.12 7.75 51.72
N SER A 220 31.98 8.96 51.23
CA SER A 220 30.75 9.72 50.99
C SER A 220 30.73 10.29 49.56
N LEU A 221 29.51 10.46 49.01
CA LEU A 221 29.05 11.31 47.89
C LEU A 221 29.64 11.03 46.48
N SER A 222 28.84 10.63 45.47
CA SER A 222 27.83 11.36 44.66
C SER A 222 28.41 11.98 43.38
N GLY A 223 27.85 11.64 42.22
CA GLY A 223 28.12 12.31 40.95
C GLY A 223 27.65 11.47 39.74
N ASP A 224 26.59 11.96 39.10
CA ASP A 224 25.90 11.42 37.93
C ASP A 224 26.79 11.07 36.73
N ASP A 225 26.45 9.99 36.03
CA ASP A 225 26.14 10.00 34.59
C ASP A 225 25.75 8.57 34.15
N GLU A 226 24.45 8.27 34.22
CA GLU A 226 23.85 7.25 33.35
C GLU A 226 23.91 7.74 31.90
N ASN A 227 25.02 7.46 31.21
CA ASN A 227 25.01 7.33 29.76
C ASN A 227 24.84 5.86 29.41
N THR A 228 23.60 5.39 29.54
CA THR A 228 23.10 4.19 28.88
C THR A 228 23.08 4.47 27.38
N LEU A 229 24.25 4.39 26.74
CA LEU A 229 24.31 4.24 25.30
C LEU A 229 23.62 2.91 24.99
N ASN A 230 22.39 3.02 24.49
CA ASN A 230 21.77 1.99 23.68
C ASN A 230 22.76 1.66 22.55
N GLU A 231 23.63 0.68 22.78
CA GLU A 231 24.14 -0.11 21.68
C GLU A 231 22.91 -0.73 21.02
N SER A 232 22.57 -0.19 19.86
CA SER A 232 21.78 -0.91 18.89
C SER A 232 22.52 -2.21 18.61
N GLU A 233 22.09 -3.30 19.25
CA GLU A 233 22.41 -4.67 18.85
C GLU A 233 22.20 -4.75 17.33
N ASN A 234 23.29 -4.66 16.58
CA ASN A 234 23.27 -5.01 15.17
C ASN A 234 23.09 -6.52 15.15
N ASP A 235 21.90 -6.95 14.73
CA ASP A 235 21.55 -8.35 14.49
C ASP A 235 22.65 -9.04 13.67
N GLU A 236 23.51 -9.83 14.33
CA GLU A 236 24.42 -10.74 13.63
C GLU A 236 23.57 -11.77 12.85
N PHE A 237 23.59 -11.68 11.52
CA PHE A 237 22.84 -12.61 10.68
C PHE A 237 23.60 -13.94 10.50
N GLU A 238 23.19 -14.95 11.28
CA GLU A 238 23.61 -16.34 11.07
C GLU A 238 22.90 -17.03 9.90
N LYS A 239 23.71 -17.85 9.18
CA LYS A 239 23.44 -18.76 8.05
C LYS A 239 21.99 -18.82 7.56
N VAL A 240 21.77 -18.30 6.35
CA VAL A 240 20.64 -18.70 5.50
C VAL A 240 21.14 -19.76 4.52
N GLY A 241 21.30 -20.99 5.01
CA GLY A 241 21.60 -22.16 4.17
C GLY A 241 20.30 -22.83 3.75
N LEU A 242 19.99 -22.84 2.45
CA LEU A 242 18.81 -23.52 1.89
C LEU A 242 18.84 -25.03 2.19
N MET A 243 20.05 -25.61 2.32
CA MET A 243 20.29 -27.00 2.67
C MET A 243 21.65 -27.12 3.37
N GLU A 244 21.67 -26.89 4.68
CA GLU A 244 22.88 -26.94 5.49
C GLU A 244 23.55 -28.33 5.36
N GLY A 245 24.75 -28.38 4.77
CA GLY A 245 25.54 -29.61 4.62
C GLY A 245 25.56 -30.27 3.24
N THR A 246 24.96 -29.67 2.20
CA THR A 246 25.03 -30.22 0.82
C THR A 246 26.29 -29.77 0.06
N GLN A 247 26.72 -30.53 -0.95
CA GLN A 247 27.89 -30.18 -1.78
C GLN A 247 27.70 -28.85 -2.54
N VAL A 248 26.45 -28.51 -2.88
CA VAL A 248 26.08 -27.25 -3.53
C VAL A 248 26.26 -26.06 -2.57
N ASP A 249 25.88 -26.23 -1.31
CA ASP A 249 26.06 -25.25 -0.23
C ASP A 249 27.55 -24.92 0.00
N GLN A 250 28.41 -25.94 0.03
CA GLN A 250 29.86 -25.77 0.14
C GLN A 250 30.51 -25.13 -1.10
N TYR A 251 29.97 -25.39 -2.30
CA TYR A 251 30.49 -24.82 -3.54
C TYR A 251 30.11 -23.34 -3.69
N LEU A 252 28.84 -23.02 -3.46
CA LEU A 252 28.30 -21.66 -3.57
C LEU A 252 28.94 -20.73 -2.52
N SER A 253 29.00 -21.17 -1.26
CA SER A 253 29.62 -20.39 -0.17
C SER A 253 31.11 -20.09 -0.39
N LYS A 254 31.85 -20.92 -1.15
CA LYS A 254 33.27 -20.68 -1.45
C LYS A 254 33.50 -19.75 -2.63
N ARG A 255 32.67 -19.78 -3.67
CA ARG A 255 32.88 -18.97 -4.90
C ARG A 255 32.19 -17.61 -4.89
N LEU A 256 30.99 -17.50 -4.31
CA LEU A 256 30.18 -16.28 -4.36
C LEU A 256 30.80 -15.09 -3.62
N PRO A 257 31.40 -15.24 -2.41
CA PRO A 257 32.04 -14.12 -1.71
C PRO A 257 33.28 -13.55 -2.41
N VAL A 258 33.89 -14.31 -3.34
CA VAL A 258 35.08 -13.90 -4.09
C VAL A 258 34.73 -13.04 -5.31
N LEU A 259 33.51 -13.20 -5.85
CA LEU A 259 33.09 -12.57 -7.11
C LEU A 259 32.43 -11.20 -6.93
N PHE A 260 31.87 -10.89 -5.76
CA PHE A 260 31.06 -9.68 -5.55
C PHE A 260 31.67 -8.73 -4.51
N SER A 261 31.74 -7.44 -4.86
CA SER A 261 32.14 -6.39 -3.91
C SER A 261 30.97 -6.03 -2.97
N ALA A 262 31.28 -5.59 -1.75
CA ALA A 262 30.27 -5.20 -0.75
C ALA A 262 29.36 -4.07 -1.25
N ARG A 263 29.91 -3.11 -2.01
CA ARG A 263 29.14 -2.01 -2.63
C ARG A 263 28.11 -2.51 -3.64
N LEU A 264 28.50 -3.48 -4.48
CA LEU A 264 27.61 -4.07 -5.47
C LEU A 264 26.48 -4.85 -4.79
N LEU A 265 26.79 -5.56 -3.70
CA LEU A 265 25.77 -6.27 -2.91
C LEU A 265 24.77 -5.30 -2.25
N GLY A 266 25.22 -4.14 -1.79
CA GLY A 266 24.35 -3.08 -1.28
C GLY A 266 23.37 -2.55 -2.33
N ILE A 267 23.86 -2.27 -3.56
CA ILE A 267 23.01 -1.85 -4.68
C ILE A 267 22.00 -2.93 -5.05
N ILE A 268 22.42 -4.19 -5.09
CA ILE A 268 21.56 -5.35 -5.38
C ILE A 268 20.43 -5.47 -4.36
N ARG A 269 20.74 -5.37 -3.06
CA ARG A 269 19.73 -5.44 -1.99
C ARG A 269 18.73 -4.29 -2.11
N PHE A 270 19.23 -3.08 -2.34
CA PHE A 270 18.36 -1.91 -2.55
C PHE A 270 17.43 -2.08 -3.77
N ALA A 271 17.93 -2.62 -4.88
CA ALA A 271 17.10 -2.91 -6.04
C ALA A 271 16.02 -3.97 -5.73
N CYS A 272 16.36 -5.03 -5.01
CA CYS A 272 15.39 -6.06 -4.58
C CYS A 272 14.30 -5.46 -3.67
N ASP A 273 14.68 -4.59 -2.73
CA ASP A 273 13.74 -3.89 -1.84
C ASP A 273 12.76 -2.99 -2.62
N ILE A 274 13.21 -2.37 -3.71
CA ILE A 274 12.33 -1.58 -4.59
C ILE A 274 11.35 -2.52 -5.32
N VAL A 275 11.86 -3.61 -5.89
CA VAL A 275 11.01 -4.57 -6.61
C VAL A 275 9.94 -5.14 -5.68
N ASP A 276 10.29 -5.55 -4.46
CA ASP A 276 9.32 -6.06 -3.47
C ASP A 276 8.17 -5.10 -3.17
N ARG A 277 8.42 -3.79 -3.24
CA ARG A 277 7.38 -2.76 -3.01
C ARG A 277 6.48 -2.52 -4.21
N VAL A 278 7.01 -2.70 -5.42
CA VAL A 278 6.31 -2.39 -6.68
C VAL A 278 5.67 -3.62 -7.31
N ILE A 279 6.16 -4.83 -7.00
CA ILE A 279 5.77 -6.07 -7.66
C ILE A 279 4.28 -6.40 -7.51
N LEU A 280 3.64 -5.99 -6.41
CA LEU A 280 2.20 -6.21 -6.23
C LEU A 280 1.35 -5.34 -7.18
N LEU A 281 1.78 -4.11 -7.45
CA LEU A 281 1.14 -3.23 -8.45
C LEU A 281 1.34 -3.80 -9.87
N LEU A 282 2.55 -4.29 -10.16
CA LEU A 282 2.84 -4.96 -11.43
C LEU A 282 2.05 -6.27 -11.58
N GLY A 283 1.86 -7.00 -10.48
CA GLY A 283 1.00 -8.19 -10.39
C GLY A 283 -0.45 -7.88 -10.76
N PHE A 284 -0.98 -6.77 -10.24
CA PHE A 284 -2.31 -6.29 -10.64
C PHE A 284 -2.34 -5.93 -12.14
N ALA A 285 -1.32 -5.25 -12.67
CA ALA A 285 -1.25 -4.90 -14.08
C ALA A 285 -1.17 -6.12 -15.01
N ILE A 286 -0.42 -7.17 -14.65
CA ILE A 286 -0.34 -8.40 -15.46
C ILE A 286 -1.64 -9.21 -15.43
N LEU A 287 -2.32 -9.29 -14.27
CA LEU A 287 -3.60 -9.99 -14.16
C LEU A 287 -4.71 -9.27 -14.93
N THR A 288 -4.80 -7.95 -14.79
CA THR A 288 -5.80 -7.13 -15.50
C THR A 288 -5.55 -7.10 -17.01
N SER A 289 -4.31 -6.99 -17.46
CA SER A 289 -3.98 -7.13 -18.89
C SER A 289 -4.23 -8.56 -19.41
N GLY A 290 -4.10 -9.58 -18.56
CA GLY A 290 -4.48 -10.96 -18.88
C GLY A 290 -5.98 -11.11 -19.11
N PHE A 291 -6.80 -10.52 -18.22
CA PHE A 291 -8.25 -10.45 -18.39
C PHE A 291 -8.66 -9.78 -19.72
N VAL A 292 -8.06 -8.63 -20.03
CA VAL A 292 -8.29 -7.90 -21.29
C VAL A 292 -7.91 -8.76 -22.51
N THR A 293 -6.74 -9.40 -22.47
CA THR A 293 -6.24 -10.23 -23.58
C THR A 293 -7.12 -11.46 -23.79
N TYR A 294 -7.49 -12.15 -22.70
CA TYR A 294 -8.34 -13.33 -22.74
C TYR A 294 -9.75 -13.03 -23.25
N GLY A 295 -10.36 -11.94 -22.77
CA GLY A 295 -11.67 -11.47 -23.22
C GLY A 295 -11.67 -10.88 -24.63
N GLY A 296 -10.50 -10.51 -25.17
CA GLY A 296 -10.40 -9.82 -26.45
C GLY A 296 -10.92 -8.38 -26.41
N LEU A 297 -10.84 -7.73 -25.25
CA LEU A 297 -11.34 -6.38 -24.99
C LEU A 297 -10.31 -5.32 -25.42
N PHE A 298 -10.75 -4.08 -25.64
CA PHE A 298 -9.88 -2.90 -25.86
C PHE A 298 -9.08 -2.95 -27.17
N LYS A 299 -9.73 -3.41 -28.25
CA LYS A 299 -9.17 -3.40 -29.61
C LYS A 299 -9.49 -2.07 -30.30
N GLY A 300 -8.54 -1.53 -31.06
CA GLY A 300 -8.74 -0.30 -31.83
C GLY A 300 -8.96 0.94 -30.95
N ALA A 301 -9.98 1.74 -31.27
CA ALA A 301 -10.28 2.99 -30.55
C ALA A 301 -10.83 2.79 -29.13
N GLU A 302 -11.37 1.61 -28.81
CA GLU A 302 -11.91 1.29 -27.49
C GLU A 302 -10.83 1.20 -26.40
N ILE A 303 -9.56 1.15 -26.79
CA ILE A 303 -8.42 1.16 -25.86
C ILE A 303 -8.40 2.40 -24.95
N TYR A 304 -8.82 3.57 -25.47
CA TYR A 304 -8.83 4.80 -24.68
C TYR A 304 -9.88 4.75 -23.58
N SER A 305 -11.09 4.26 -23.90
CA SER A 305 -12.15 4.04 -22.92
C SER A 305 -11.73 2.99 -21.88
N GLY A 306 -11.15 1.88 -22.35
CA GLY A 306 -10.69 0.80 -21.48
C GLY A 306 -9.62 1.24 -20.49
N LEU A 307 -8.56 1.90 -20.99
CA LEU A 307 -7.48 2.42 -20.16
C LEU A 307 -7.99 3.46 -19.14
N ALA A 308 -8.89 4.36 -19.54
CA ALA A 308 -9.46 5.34 -18.62
C ALA A 308 -10.14 4.67 -17.43
N HIS A 309 -11.00 3.68 -17.66
CA HIS A 309 -11.73 2.96 -16.61
C HIS A 309 -10.81 2.05 -15.78
N PHE A 310 -9.86 1.35 -16.40
CA PHE A 310 -8.96 0.45 -15.69
C PHE A 310 -7.95 1.22 -14.81
N ILE A 311 -7.43 2.36 -15.28
CA ILE A 311 -6.54 3.20 -14.49
C ILE A 311 -7.32 3.91 -13.38
N LYS A 312 -8.43 4.58 -13.70
CA LYS A 312 -9.26 5.30 -12.72
C LYS A 312 -9.80 4.34 -11.64
N GLY A 313 -10.42 3.23 -12.05
CA GLY A 313 -10.93 2.20 -11.15
C GLY A 313 -9.82 1.50 -10.36
N GLY A 314 -8.69 1.21 -11.00
CA GLY A 314 -7.51 0.64 -10.34
C GLY A 314 -6.94 1.53 -9.24
N VAL A 315 -6.92 2.86 -9.43
CA VAL A 315 -6.51 3.82 -8.40
C VAL A 315 -7.42 3.74 -7.17
N PHE A 316 -8.75 3.72 -7.35
CA PHE A 316 -9.69 3.56 -6.24
C PHE A 316 -9.56 2.20 -5.55
N PHE A 317 -9.36 1.14 -6.33
CA PHE A 317 -9.16 -0.20 -5.80
C PHE A 317 -7.92 -0.28 -4.89
N TRP A 318 -6.77 0.22 -5.37
CA TRP A 318 -5.55 0.28 -4.58
C TRP A 318 -5.61 1.26 -3.42
N TYR A 319 -6.34 2.37 -3.57
CA TYR A 319 -6.63 3.27 -2.46
C TYR A 319 -7.42 2.57 -1.36
N GLY A 320 -8.37 1.71 -1.70
CA GLY A 320 -9.07 0.83 -0.77
C GLY A 320 -8.15 -0.19 -0.08
N ILE A 321 -7.23 -0.82 -0.81
CA ILE A 321 -6.20 -1.71 -0.23
C ILE A 321 -5.30 -0.96 0.75
N LEU A 322 -4.84 0.25 0.39
CA LEU A 322 -4.03 1.10 1.27
C LEU A 322 -4.81 1.49 2.53
N THR A 323 -6.09 1.81 2.39
CA THR A 323 -7.00 2.12 3.50
C THR A 323 -7.16 0.92 4.44
N LEU A 324 -7.34 -0.28 3.91
CA LEU A 324 -7.37 -1.51 4.70
C LEU A 324 -6.03 -1.78 5.39
N GLY A 325 -4.92 -1.53 4.69
CA GLY A 325 -3.57 -1.64 5.24
C GLY A 325 -3.34 -0.69 6.41
N ARG A 326 -3.75 0.58 6.27
CA ARG A 326 -3.72 1.59 7.35
C ARG A 326 -4.50 1.10 8.56
N TRP A 327 -5.72 0.58 8.35
CA TRP A 327 -6.51 -0.02 9.42
C TRP A 327 -5.79 -1.22 10.08
N ALA A 328 -5.19 -2.11 9.30
CA ALA A 328 -4.49 -3.29 9.82
C ALA A 328 -3.22 -2.94 10.64
N GLY A 329 -2.64 -1.76 10.42
CA GLY A 329 -1.45 -1.27 11.12
C GLY A 329 -0.22 -1.06 10.23
N CYS A 330 -0.37 -1.14 8.90
CA CYS A 330 0.68 -0.75 7.97
C CYS A 330 0.95 0.75 8.08
N PHE A 331 2.24 1.12 8.09
CA PHE A 331 2.71 2.52 8.20
C PHE A 331 2.48 3.19 9.55
N ALA A 332 2.31 2.41 10.64
CA ALA A 332 2.19 2.95 11.99
C ALA A 332 3.43 3.75 12.43
N GLU A 333 4.62 3.38 11.93
CA GLU A 333 5.89 4.06 12.17
C GLU A 333 5.90 5.53 11.72
N ILE A 334 5.08 5.88 10.72
CA ILE A 334 4.92 7.23 10.19
C ILE A 334 3.58 7.88 10.58
N GLY A 335 2.78 7.22 11.43
CA GLY A 335 1.51 7.75 11.95
C GLY A 335 0.30 7.57 11.04
N TRP A 336 0.41 6.80 9.95
CA TRP A 336 -0.69 6.64 8.98
C TRP A 336 -1.77 5.64 9.43
N SER A 337 -1.51 4.82 10.45
CA SER A 337 -2.44 3.80 10.95
C SER A 337 -3.40 4.32 12.04
N TRP A 338 -3.80 5.60 11.94
CA TRP A 338 -4.65 6.26 12.93
C TRP A 338 -4.04 6.21 14.35
N ASN A 339 -2.73 6.42 14.44
CA ASN A 339 -1.95 6.36 15.67
C ASN A 339 -1.08 7.61 15.83
N ILE A 340 -0.65 7.88 17.06
CA ILE A 340 0.36 8.91 17.31
C ILE A 340 1.69 8.44 16.71
N LYS A 341 2.34 9.32 15.94
CA LYS A 341 3.67 9.06 15.40
C LYS A 341 4.66 8.81 16.56
N PRO A 342 5.39 7.69 16.58
CA PRO A 342 6.42 7.46 17.59
C PRO A 342 7.51 8.54 17.49
N ASP A 343 8.05 8.94 18.64
CA ASP A 343 9.05 10.00 18.73
C ASP A 343 10.40 9.50 18.17
N ASN A 344 10.55 9.63 16.86
CA ASN A 344 11.77 9.32 16.14
C ASN A 344 12.24 10.61 15.46
N GLU A 345 13.26 11.24 16.06
CA GLU A 345 13.73 12.61 15.78
C GLU A 345 14.19 12.87 14.33
N ARG A 346 14.33 11.85 13.48
CA ARG A 346 15.14 11.95 12.25
C ARG A 346 14.40 11.88 10.91
N ARG A 347 13.06 11.78 10.86
CA ARG A 347 12.33 11.71 9.57
C ARG A 347 11.10 12.62 9.52
N PHE A 348 11.16 13.61 8.63
CA PHE A 348 9.97 14.28 8.11
C PHE A 348 9.08 13.23 7.44
N ALA A 349 7.82 13.15 7.87
CA ALA A 349 6.84 12.24 7.29
C ALA A 349 5.55 13.05 7.05
N PRO A 350 5.07 13.17 5.80
CA PRO A 350 3.81 13.83 5.53
C PRO A 350 2.66 13.02 6.14
N THR A 351 1.57 13.70 6.49
CA THR A 351 0.32 13.05 6.92
C THR A 351 -0.28 12.27 5.76
N ALA A 352 -1.07 11.24 6.06
CA ALA A 352 -1.71 10.42 5.02
C ALA A 352 -2.66 11.28 4.18
N GLU A 353 -3.36 12.19 4.83
CA GLU A 353 -4.33 13.11 4.27
C GLU A 353 -3.68 14.18 3.38
N PHE A 354 -2.45 14.61 3.71
CA PHE A 354 -1.63 15.42 2.81
C PHE A 354 -1.27 14.65 1.55
N MET A 355 -0.86 13.38 1.69
CA MET A 355 -0.53 12.53 0.55
C MET A 355 -1.76 12.28 -0.33
N GLU A 356 -2.92 12.00 0.26
CA GLU A 356 -4.19 11.86 -0.45
C GLU A 356 -4.54 13.15 -1.23
N SER A 357 -4.40 14.31 -0.59
CA SER A 357 -4.65 15.61 -1.23
C SER A 357 -3.66 15.90 -2.37
N PHE A 358 -2.38 15.57 -2.18
CA PHE A 358 -1.35 15.70 -3.20
C PHE A 358 -1.63 14.80 -4.40
N LEU A 359 -2.05 13.54 -4.18
CA LEU A 359 -2.39 12.62 -5.24
C LEU A 359 -3.61 13.11 -6.05
N ILE A 360 -4.63 13.65 -5.38
CA ILE A 360 -5.79 14.27 -6.04
C ILE A 360 -5.35 15.46 -6.90
N PHE A 361 -4.51 16.35 -6.35
CA PHE A 361 -3.97 17.50 -7.09
C PHE A 361 -3.13 17.07 -8.30
N PHE A 362 -2.21 16.13 -8.10
CA PHE A 362 -1.32 15.61 -9.15
C PHE A 362 -2.12 14.92 -10.27
N TYR A 363 -3.11 14.11 -9.89
CA TYR A 363 -4.00 13.45 -10.84
C TYR A 363 -4.81 14.48 -11.63
N GLY A 364 -5.44 15.47 -10.97
CA GLY A 364 -6.19 16.53 -11.66
C GLY A 364 -5.31 17.33 -12.63
N SER A 365 -4.11 17.72 -12.18
CA SER A 365 -3.17 18.52 -12.97
C SER A 365 -2.63 17.79 -14.20
N THR A 366 -2.53 16.46 -14.15
CA THR A 366 -2.04 15.65 -15.28
C THR A 366 -3.18 15.23 -16.23
N ASN A 367 -4.39 14.94 -15.71
CA ASN A 367 -5.50 14.45 -16.52
C ASN A 367 -6.26 15.53 -17.28
N VAL A 368 -6.17 16.80 -16.89
CA VAL A 368 -6.80 17.91 -17.64
C VAL A 368 -6.37 17.93 -19.13
N PHE A 369 -5.16 17.45 -19.43
CA PHE A 369 -4.62 17.37 -20.80
C PHE A 369 -4.94 16.06 -21.54
N LEU A 370 -5.44 15.04 -20.85
CA LEU A 370 -5.63 13.69 -21.40
C LEU A 370 -7.06 13.45 -21.91
N GLU A 371 -8.02 14.25 -21.45
CA GLU A 371 -9.44 13.98 -21.64
C GLU A 371 -9.93 14.12 -23.09
N HIS A 372 -9.25 14.94 -23.91
CA HIS A 372 -9.56 15.10 -25.34
C HIS A 372 -8.64 14.29 -26.28
N LEU A 373 -7.85 13.35 -25.74
CA LEU A 373 -6.93 12.56 -26.57
C LEU A 373 -7.66 11.63 -27.55
N ALA A 374 -8.82 11.08 -27.16
CA ALA A 374 -9.58 10.18 -28.02
C ALA A 374 -10.22 10.89 -29.22
N ALA A 375 -10.39 12.22 -29.15
CA ALA A 375 -11.07 13.04 -30.14
C ALA A 375 -10.18 14.19 -30.64
N TRP A 376 -8.86 14.01 -30.61
CA TRP A 376 -7.88 15.06 -30.91
C TRP A 376 -8.12 15.70 -32.28
N GLY A 377 -8.38 17.01 -32.30
CA GLY A 377 -8.65 17.79 -33.50
C GLY A 377 -10.12 17.86 -33.92
N SER A 378 -11.02 17.27 -33.13
CA SER A 378 -12.47 17.40 -33.31
C SER A 378 -13.07 18.47 -32.38
N ALA A 379 -14.37 18.75 -32.53
CA ALA A 379 -15.07 19.69 -31.66
C ALA A 379 -15.25 19.09 -30.26
N TRP A 380 -15.11 19.93 -29.23
CA TRP A 380 -15.38 19.55 -27.85
C TRP A 380 -16.84 19.13 -27.66
N SER A 381 -17.06 17.94 -27.11
CA SER A 381 -18.38 17.46 -26.74
C SER A 381 -18.78 17.95 -25.34
N ALA A 382 -20.08 17.89 -25.02
CA ALA A 382 -20.56 18.19 -23.66
C ALA A 382 -19.91 17.27 -22.62
N GLN A 383 -19.72 15.99 -22.97
CA GLN A 383 -19.05 15.00 -22.11
C GLN A 383 -17.58 15.38 -21.83
N ASP A 384 -16.85 15.88 -22.82
CA ASP A 384 -15.47 16.33 -22.63
C ASP A 384 -15.39 17.53 -21.66
N LEU A 385 -16.36 18.46 -21.74
CA LEU A 385 -16.45 19.61 -20.85
C LEU A 385 -16.81 19.20 -19.41
N GLU A 386 -17.70 18.22 -19.24
CA GLU A 386 -18.00 17.64 -17.93
C GLU A 386 -16.77 16.99 -17.32
N HIS A 387 -16.05 16.16 -18.08
CA HIS A 387 -14.84 15.50 -17.60
C HIS A 387 -13.72 16.51 -17.27
N ILE A 388 -13.52 17.57 -18.07
CA ILE A 388 -12.60 18.67 -17.71
C ILE A 388 -13.02 19.33 -16.40
N SER A 389 -14.31 19.57 -16.20
CA SER A 389 -14.81 20.21 -14.97
C SER A 389 -14.46 19.38 -13.72
N ILE A 390 -14.52 18.04 -13.82
CA ILE A 390 -14.08 17.12 -12.77
C ILE A 390 -12.57 17.29 -12.50
N THR A 391 -11.73 17.42 -13.54
CA THR A 391 -10.28 17.62 -13.33
C THR A 391 -9.96 18.95 -12.64
N ILE A 392 -10.70 20.03 -12.94
CA ILE A 392 -10.55 21.33 -12.26
C ILE A 392 -10.93 21.21 -10.78
N MET A 393 -12.02 20.48 -10.47
CA MET A 393 -12.41 20.18 -9.09
C MET A 393 -11.29 19.42 -8.34
N PHE A 394 -10.62 18.48 -8.99
CA PHE A 394 -9.49 17.75 -8.41
C PHE A 394 -8.30 18.67 -8.12
N ILE A 395 -7.96 19.58 -9.04
CA ILE A 395 -6.89 20.56 -8.83
C ILE A 395 -7.22 21.44 -7.61
N GLY A 396 -8.42 22.04 -7.59
CA GLY A 396 -8.85 22.93 -6.50
C GLY A 396 -8.95 22.21 -5.15
N GLY A 397 -9.59 21.04 -5.12
CA GLY A 397 -9.75 20.22 -3.93
C GLY A 397 -8.42 19.72 -3.38
N GLY A 398 -7.56 19.16 -4.23
CA GLY A 398 -6.25 18.68 -3.83
C GLY A 398 -5.35 19.80 -3.28
N LEU A 399 -5.32 20.96 -3.95
CA LEU A 399 -4.56 22.12 -3.47
C LEU A 399 -5.09 22.62 -2.12
N CYS A 400 -6.41 22.75 -1.96
CA CYS A 400 -7.03 23.14 -0.71
C CYS A 400 -6.66 22.17 0.43
N GLY A 401 -6.74 20.86 0.16
CA GLY A 401 -6.36 19.83 1.12
C GLY A 401 -4.90 19.93 1.55
N MET A 402 -3.97 20.13 0.61
CA MET A 402 -2.55 20.32 0.94
C MET A 402 -2.29 21.58 1.77
N LEU A 403 -3.02 22.67 1.53
CA LEU A 403 -2.88 23.92 2.28
C LEU A 403 -3.36 23.76 3.73
N ILE A 404 -4.44 23.03 3.97
CA ILE A 404 -4.96 22.73 5.32
C ILE A 404 -3.93 21.96 6.16
N GLU A 405 -3.23 21.01 5.53
CA GLU A 405 -2.21 20.17 6.17
C GLU A 405 -0.85 20.86 6.34
N SER A 406 -0.67 22.06 5.79
CA SER A 406 0.61 22.76 5.82
C SER A 406 0.85 23.46 7.16
N ASN A 407 1.92 23.04 7.86
CA ASN A 407 2.38 23.70 9.09
C ASN A 407 2.68 25.19 8.90
N LYS A 408 3.20 25.57 7.72
CA LYS A 408 3.50 26.98 7.41
C LYS A 408 2.23 27.82 7.34
N ILE A 409 1.21 27.32 6.62
CA ILE A 409 -0.08 28.00 6.51
C ILE A 409 -0.75 28.08 7.88
N ARG A 410 -0.74 26.98 8.64
CA ARG A 410 -1.28 26.96 10.00
C ARG A 410 -0.59 27.98 10.91
N ASN A 411 0.74 28.09 10.88
CA ASN A 411 1.48 29.09 11.65
C ASN A 411 1.14 30.52 11.21
N LEU A 412 1.01 30.76 9.90
CA LEU A 412 0.60 32.06 9.38
C LEU A 412 -0.79 32.46 9.86
N LEU A 413 -1.76 31.54 9.84
CA LEU A 413 -3.12 31.75 10.34
C LEU A 413 -3.17 32.00 11.85
N ASN A 414 -2.24 31.41 12.61
CA ASN A 414 -2.16 31.57 14.07
C ASN A 414 -1.29 32.75 14.51
N THR A 415 -0.64 33.48 13.60
CA THR A 415 0.31 34.58 13.91
C THR A 415 -0.29 35.61 14.88
N THR A 416 -1.53 36.03 14.64
CA THR A 416 -2.21 37.05 15.45
C THR A 416 -2.45 36.57 16.89
N LEU A 417 -2.76 35.28 17.07
CA LEU A 417 -2.99 34.68 18.39
C LEU A 417 -1.68 34.37 19.11
N GLN A 418 -0.63 33.94 18.40
CA GLN A 418 0.70 33.72 18.99
C GLN A 418 1.33 35.02 19.51
N GLN A 419 1.08 36.14 18.83
CA GLN A 419 1.50 37.46 19.31
C GLN A 419 0.79 37.84 20.62
N SER A 420 -0.51 37.58 20.74
CA SER A 420 -1.26 37.83 21.99
C SER A 420 -0.93 36.83 23.11
N SER A 421 -0.67 35.56 22.79
CA SER A 421 -0.38 34.51 23.77
C SER A 421 1.04 34.59 24.33
N SER A 422 1.97 35.27 23.66
CA SER A 422 3.33 35.52 24.18
C SER A 422 3.37 36.35 25.48
N GLN A 423 2.24 36.98 25.86
CA GLN A 423 2.06 37.66 27.15
C GLN A 423 1.50 36.74 28.25
N MET A 424 1.10 35.51 27.93
CA MET A 424 0.47 34.56 28.84
C MET A 424 1.46 33.45 29.23
N SER A 425 1.57 33.17 30.53
CA SER A 425 2.54 32.18 31.05
C SER A 425 2.31 30.77 30.46
N PRO A 426 3.37 30.00 30.13
CA PRO A 426 3.27 28.63 29.58
C PRO A 426 2.49 27.62 30.45
N TYR A 427 2.21 27.97 31.70
CA TYR A 427 1.48 27.15 32.67
C TYR A 427 -0.03 27.22 32.52
N HIS A 428 -0.58 28.10 31.68
CA HIS A 428 -2.02 28.12 31.43
C HIS A 428 -2.42 27.03 30.45
N PRO A 429 -3.36 26.12 30.79
CA PRO A 429 -3.84 25.08 29.90
C PRO A 429 -4.51 25.65 28.63
N GLU A 430 -4.95 26.90 28.65
CA GLU A 430 -5.52 27.62 27.50
C GLU A 430 -4.46 28.02 26.45
N ALA A 431 -3.17 28.07 26.82
CA ALA A 431 -2.07 28.39 25.91
C ALA A 431 -1.50 27.13 25.20
N GLN A 432 -2.00 25.93 25.52
CA GLN A 432 -1.55 24.68 24.91
C GLN A 432 -2.29 24.39 23.60
N GLU A 433 -1.60 23.80 22.64
CA GLU A 433 -2.22 23.40 21.38
C GLU A 433 -3.35 22.38 21.59
N PRO A 434 -4.46 22.49 20.84
CA PRO A 434 -5.54 21.52 20.90
C PRO A 434 -5.04 20.10 20.65
N LYS A 435 -5.59 19.11 21.37
CA LYS A 435 -5.24 17.69 21.17
C LYS A 435 -5.50 17.20 19.75
N SER A 436 -6.46 17.83 19.04
CA SER A 436 -6.75 17.57 17.63
C SER A 436 -5.61 17.94 16.68
N TYR A 437 -4.65 18.77 17.09
CA TYR A 437 -3.51 19.16 16.25
C TYR A 437 -2.44 18.07 16.15
N ARG A 438 -2.53 17.03 17.00
CA ARG A 438 -1.58 15.91 17.03
C ARG A 438 -1.77 14.92 15.89
N PHE A 439 -2.88 15.00 15.16
CA PHE A 439 -3.20 14.11 14.06
C PHE A 439 -4.03 14.83 12.99
N SER A 440 -3.94 14.40 11.74
CA SER A 440 -4.69 15.03 10.64
C SER A 440 -6.12 14.51 10.55
N MET A 441 -7.05 15.42 10.24
CA MET A 441 -8.48 15.15 10.07
C MET A 441 -9.02 15.91 8.86
N ASN A 442 -8.29 15.90 7.76
CA ASN A 442 -8.65 16.65 6.57
C ASN A 442 -9.86 16.01 5.86
N PRO A 443 -11.02 16.68 5.77
CA PRO A 443 -12.19 16.13 5.09
C PRO A 443 -12.12 16.30 3.57
N ILE A 444 -11.20 17.12 3.04
CA ILE A 444 -11.19 17.49 1.62
C ILE A 444 -11.01 16.29 0.68
N PRO A 445 -10.09 15.33 0.93
CA PRO A 445 -10.01 14.14 0.10
C PRO A 445 -11.33 13.35 0.04
N ALA A 446 -11.98 13.15 1.18
CA ALA A 446 -13.27 12.45 1.24
C ALA A 446 -14.38 13.24 0.51
N LEU A 447 -14.39 14.57 0.63
CA LEU A 447 -15.33 15.44 -0.08
C LEU A 447 -15.18 15.32 -1.60
N VAL A 448 -13.95 15.34 -2.13
CA VAL A 448 -13.71 15.19 -3.57
C VAL A 448 -14.20 13.83 -4.08
N VAL A 449 -13.95 12.75 -3.32
CA VAL A 449 -14.44 11.40 -3.65
C VAL A 449 -15.97 11.33 -3.61
N MET A 450 -16.60 11.99 -2.62
CA MET A 450 -18.07 12.07 -2.53
C MET A 450 -18.67 12.78 -3.73
N LEU A 451 -18.13 13.95 -4.10
CA LEU A 451 -18.61 14.73 -5.24
C LEU A 451 -18.47 13.95 -6.55
N LEU A 452 -17.32 13.28 -6.75
CA LEU A 452 -17.13 12.39 -7.89
C LEU A 452 -18.19 11.28 -7.93
N GLY A 453 -18.40 10.60 -6.80
CA GLY A 453 -19.39 9.52 -6.70
C GLY A 453 -20.81 9.99 -7.03
N MET A 454 -21.22 11.15 -6.51
CA MET A 454 -22.53 11.73 -6.79
C MET A 454 -22.69 12.07 -8.27
N MET A 455 -21.75 12.83 -8.85
CA MET A 455 -21.82 13.25 -10.26
C MET A 455 -21.90 12.05 -11.22
N MET A 456 -21.13 11.00 -10.94
CA MET A 456 -21.05 9.83 -11.82
C MET A 456 -22.19 8.84 -11.61
N SER A 457 -22.79 8.81 -10.42
CA SER A 457 -24.00 8.01 -10.16
C SER A 457 -25.23 8.50 -10.94
N SER A 458 -25.29 9.80 -11.24
CA SER A 458 -26.38 10.42 -12.02
C SER A 458 -26.10 10.53 -13.52
N HIS A 459 -24.95 10.02 -13.98
CA HIS A 459 -24.55 10.18 -15.38
C HIS A 459 -25.21 9.11 -16.26
N HIS A 460 -26.11 9.53 -17.16
CA HIS A 460 -26.76 8.64 -18.13
C HIS A 460 -25.75 8.10 -19.15
N GLN A 461 -25.75 6.79 -19.36
CA GLN A 461 -24.91 6.12 -20.35
C GLN A 461 -25.75 5.66 -21.55
N HIS A 462 -25.08 5.25 -22.62
CA HIS A 462 -25.75 4.77 -23.84
C HIS A 462 -26.60 3.50 -23.62
N SER A 463 -26.30 2.70 -22.58
CA SER A 463 -27.10 1.53 -22.23
C SER A 463 -27.59 1.59 -20.79
N MET A 464 -28.71 0.92 -20.52
CA MET A 464 -29.27 0.82 -19.18
C MET A 464 -28.32 0.06 -18.23
N VAL A 465 -27.71 -1.04 -18.71
CA VAL A 465 -26.71 -1.80 -17.93
C VAL A 465 -25.52 -0.90 -17.55
N SER A 466 -25.00 -0.13 -18.51
CA SER A 466 -23.91 0.81 -18.25
C SER A 466 -24.31 1.87 -17.22
N THR A 467 -25.52 2.42 -17.34
CA THR A 467 -26.06 3.43 -16.41
C THR A 467 -26.18 2.86 -15.00
N MET A 468 -26.70 1.64 -14.85
CA MET A 468 -26.82 0.97 -13.55
C MET A 468 -25.45 0.71 -12.92
N ILE A 469 -24.48 0.19 -13.69
CA ILE A 469 -23.12 -0.06 -13.20
C ILE A 469 -22.45 1.26 -12.75
N HIS A 470 -22.67 2.35 -13.48
CA HIS A 470 -22.19 3.68 -13.09
C HIS A 470 -22.84 4.18 -11.78
N GLY A 471 -24.15 3.99 -11.65
CA GLY A 471 -24.88 4.23 -10.40
C GLY A 471 -24.31 3.44 -9.21
N GLN A 472 -23.99 2.16 -9.42
CA GLN A 472 -23.45 1.26 -8.39
C GLN A 472 -22.08 1.72 -7.89
N TRP A 473 -21.11 1.94 -8.77
CA TRP A 473 -19.77 2.36 -8.31
C TRP A 473 -19.76 3.78 -7.75
N GLY A 474 -20.54 4.70 -8.33
CA GLY A 474 -20.68 6.06 -7.82
C GLY A 474 -21.23 6.07 -6.39
N THR A 475 -22.27 5.27 -6.14
CA THR A 475 -22.86 5.06 -4.81
C THR A 475 -21.87 4.47 -3.81
N LEU A 476 -21.05 3.50 -4.24
CA LEU A 476 -20.00 2.93 -3.38
C LEU A 476 -18.95 3.99 -2.99
N LEU A 477 -18.52 4.87 -3.90
CA LEU A 477 -17.60 5.96 -3.55
C LEU A 477 -18.21 6.97 -2.58
N VAL A 478 -19.51 7.28 -2.73
CA VAL A 478 -20.25 8.10 -1.76
C VAL A 478 -20.27 7.42 -0.39
N GLY A 479 -20.56 6.11 -0.34
CA GLY A 479 -20.52 5.31 0.87
C GLY A 479 -19.14 5.32 1.55
N ALA A 480 -18.06 5.22 0.77
CA ALA A 480 -16.69 5.33 1.28
C ALA A 480 -16.43 6.69 1.94
N ALA A 481 -16.86 7.78 1.29
CA ALA A 481 -16.67 9.12 1.83
C ALA A 481 -17.43 9.35 3.14
N PHE A 482 -18.68 8.86 3.24
CA PHE A 482 -19.44 8.93 4.49
C PHE A 482 -18.82 8.09 5.61
N ALA A 483 -18.35 6.88 5.29
CA ALA A 483 -17.65 6.04 6.27
C ALA A 483 -16.34 6.70 6.77
N ARG A 484 -15.56 7.33 5.89
CA ARG A 484 -14.37 8.11 6.28
C ARG A 484 -14.75 9.34 7.12
N ALA A 485 -15.83 10.05 6.78
CA ALA A 485 -16.33 11.15 7.60
C ALA A 485 -16.72 10.68 9.01
N ALA A 486 -17.36 9.51 9.13
CA ALA A 486 -17.65 8.90 10.42
C ALA A 486 -16.37 8.58 11.21
N THR A 487 -15.30 8.09 10.56
CA THR A 487 -13.98 7.90 11.19
C THR A 487 -13.46 9.22 11.78
N TYR A 488 -13.55 10.32 11.05
CA TYR A 488 -13.14 11.64 11.55
C TYR A 488 -13.97 12.10 12.75
N VAL A 489 -15.29 11.90 12.72
CA VAL A 489 -16.17 12.22 13.86
C VAL A 489 -15.77 11.42 15.09
N VAL A 490 -15.51 10.11 14.95
CA VAL A 490 -15.09 9.25 16.07
C VAL A 490 -13.78 9.76 16.68
N PHE A 491 -12.77 10.07 15.86
CA PHE A 491 -11.50 10.58 16.39
C PHE A 491 -11.59 12.02 16.88
N TYR A 492 -12.55 12.82 16.41
CA TYR A 492 -12.76 14.17 16.95
C TYR A 492 -13.29 14.08 18.38
N LEU A 493 -14.22 13.16 18.62
CA LEU A 493 -14.79 12.88 19.94
C LEU A 493 -13.82 12.14 20.86
N SER A 494 -12.94 11.31 20.31
CA SER A 494 -11.97 10.50 21.06
C SER A 494 -10.64 10.41 20.31
N PRO A 495 -9.78 11.43 20.44
CA PRO A 495 -8.47 11.48 19.79
C PRO A 495 -7.60 10.26 20.12
N PRO A 496 -6.77 9.79 19.16
CA PRO A 496 -5.84 8.70 19.42
C PRO A 496 -4.79 9.14 20.44
N THR A 497 -4.52 8.29 21.43
CA THR A 497 -3.55 8.53 22.51
C THR A 497 -2.34 7.60 22.47
N SER A 498 -2.41 6.54 21.65
CA SER A 498 -1.42 5.47 21.60
C SER A 498 -0.60 5.51 20.31
N ILE A 499 0.61 4.96 20.38
CA ILE A 499 1.45 4.65 19.21
C ILE A 499 0.95 3.42 18.44
N LEU A 500 0.04 2.63 19.04
CA LEU A 500 -0.56 1.47 18.40
C LEU A 500 -1.72 1.88 17.46
N PRO A 501 -1.98 1.10 16.39
CA PRO A 501 -3.06 1.40 15.45
C PRO A 501 -4.45 1.49 16.10
N GLY A 502 -5.21 2.54 15.80
CA GLY A 502 -6.52 2.81 16.42
C GLY A 502 -7.69 1.94 15.91
N ARG A 503 -7.56 1.32 14.73
CA ARG A 503 -8.53 0.37 14.13
C ARG A 503 -10.01 0.79 14.18
N PRO A 504 -10.37 2.01 13.72
CA PRO A 504 -11.78 2.44 13.65
C PRO A 504 -12.62 1.49 12.76
N PRO A 505 -13.81 1.04 13.20
CA PRO A 505 -14.62 0.08 12.45
C PRO A 505 -15.15 0.65 11.12
N THR A 506 -15.43 1.95 11.08
CA THR A 506 -15.91 2.68 9.88
C THR A 506 -14.86 2.67 8.76
N GLU A 507 -13.58 2.58 9.09
CA GLU A 507 -12.51 2.58 8.08
C GLU A 507 -12.45 1.27 7.29
N ILE A 508 -12.92 0.16 7.86
CA ILE A 508 -13.08 -1.10 7.13
C ILE A 508 -14.15 -0.93 6.04
N ILE A 509 -15.24 -0.23 6.37
CA ILE A 509 -16.32 0.08 5.42
C ILE A 509 -15.80 1.00 4.32
N THR A 510 -15.02 2.03 4.68
CA THR A 510 -14.32 2.88 3.70
C THR A 510 -13.48 2.05 2.73
N ALA A 511 -12.66 1.13 3.25
CA ALA A 511 -11.83 0.26 2.42
C ALA A 511 -12.68 -0.63 1.49
N PHE A 512 -13.72 -1.28 2.03
CA PHE A 512 -14.63 -2.11 1.24
C PHE A 512 -15.25 -1.31 0.09
N CYS A 513 -15.85 -0.17 0.39
CA CYS A 513 -16.51 0.69 -0.58
C CYS A 513 -15.56 1.21 -1.66
N LEU A 514 -14.31 1.58 -1.32
CA LEU A 514 -13.29 1.98 -2.28
C LEU A 514 -12.84 0.82 -3.17
N MET A 515 -12.60 -0.36 -2.59
CA MET A 515 -12.20 -1.56 -3.34
C MET A 515 -13.31 -2.02 -4.29
N ALA A 516 -14.55 -2.09 -3.79
CA ALA A 516 -15.72 -2.46 -4.56
C ALA A 516 -16.06 -1.44 -5.64
N GLY A 517 -16.07 -0.15 -5.30
CA GLY A 517 -16.30 0.93 -6.25
C GLY A 517 -15.23 0.95 -7.34
N GLY A 518 -13.96 0.78 -6.98
CA GLY A 518 -12.86 0.68 -7.93
C GLY A 518 -13.00 -0.50 -8.89
N LEU A 519 -13.35 -1.69 -8.40
CA LEU A 519 -13.53 -2.88 -9.23
C LEU A 519 -14.72 -2.74 -10.21
N ILE A 520 -15.87 -2.26 -9.73
CA ILE A 520 -17.05 -2.02 -10.56
C ILE A 520 -16.78 -0.91 -11.60
N PHE A 521 -16.01 0.13 -11.22
CA PHE A 521 -15.59 1.17 -12.15
C PHE A 521 -14.76 0.58 -13.30
N MET A 522 -13.83 -0.34 -13.04
CA MET A 522 -13.10 -1.02 -14.12
C MET A 522 -14.03 -1.82 -15.05
N ALA A 523 -15.05 -2.48 -14.48
CA ALA A 523 -16.05 -3.24 -15.24
C ALA A 523 -16.99 -2.36 -16.09
N SER A 524 -17.07 -1.06 -15.81
CA SER A 524 -17.97 -0.12 -16.49
C SER A 524 -17.46 0.46 -17.81
N SER A 525 -16.31 -0.01 -18.31
CA SER A 525 -15.81 0.39 -19.63
C SER A 525 -16.74 -0.07 -20.77
N LYS A 526 -16.85 0.75 -21.84
CA LYS A 526 -17.73 0.48 -23.00
C LYS A 526 -17.64 -0.97 -23.52
N ASP A 527 -16.44 -1.44 -23.81
CA ASP A 527 -16.20 -2.81 -24.29
C ASP A 527 -16.57 -3.89 -23.25
N THR A 528 -16.32 -3.65 -21.96
CA THR A 528 -16.66 -4.63 -20.92
C THR A 528 -18.16 -4.71 -20.71
N VAL A 529 -18.87 -3.57 -20.70
CA VAL A 529 -20.33 -3.55 -20.62
C VAL A 529 -20.96 -4.21 -21.83
N LYS A 530 -20.44 -3.93 -23.04
CA LYS A 530 -20.89 -4.63 -24.24
C LYS A 530 -20.68 -6.14 -24.14
N ALA A 531 -19.56 -6.59 -23.57
CA ALA A 531 -19.33 -8.01 -23.32
C ALA A 531 -20.32 -8.59 -22.29
N ILE A 532 -20.66 -7.85 -21.24
CA ILE A 532 -21.70 -8.25 -20.26
C ILE A 532 -23.05 -8.43 -20.95
N GLU A 533 -23.47 -7.44 -21.75
CA GLU A 533 -24.74 -7.47 -22.50
C GLU A 533 -24.79 -8.60 -23.52
N MET A 534 -23.69 -8.83 -24.26
CA MET A 534 -23.60 -9.92 -25.25
C MET A 534 -23.63 -11.33 -24.64
N ASN A 535 -23.48 -11.47 -23.33
CA ASN A 535 -23.60 -12.74 -22.61
C ASN A 535 -24.88 -12.81 -21.76
N ASP A 536 -25.85 -11.92 -22.02
CA ASP A 536 -27.13 -11.85 -21.30
C ASP A 536 -26.97 -11.75 -19.76
N LEU A 537 -25.91 -11.05 -19.32
CA LEU A 537 -25.66 -10.76 -17.91
C LEU A 537 -26.18 -9.37 -17.56
N ASP A 538 -26.64 -9.21 -16.32
CA ASP A 538 -27.16 -7.95 -15.81
C ASP A 538 -26.17 -7.24 -14.87
N ALA A 539 -26.48 -5.99 -14.52
CA ALA A 539 -25.69 -5.21 -13.58
C ALA A 539 -25.70 -5.82 -12.16
N MET A 540 -26.75 -6.55 -11.77
CA MET A 540 -26.86 -7.14 -10.44
C MET A 540 -25.93 -8.34 -10.26
N PHE A 541 -25.75 -9.16 -11.29
CA PHE A 541 -24.79 -10.25 -11.31
C PHE A 541 -23.35 -9.73 -11.15
N VAL A 542 -22.97 -8.71 -11.93
CA VAL A 542 -21.64 -8.09 -11.82
C VAL A 542 -21.42 -7.52 -10.42
N PHE A 543 -22.44 -6.87 -9.86
CA PHE A 543 -22.38 -6.32 -8.52
C PHE A 543 -22.17 -7.39 -7.44
N THR A 544 -23.01 -8.43 -7.42
CA THR A 544 -22.98 -9.49 -6.40
C THR A 544 -21.68 -10.28 -6.43
N VAL A 545 -21.19 -10.66 -7.61
CA VAL A 545 -19.90 -11.33 -7.79
C VAL A 545 -18.75 -10.46 -7.28
N SER A 546 -18.78 -9.17 -7.61
CA SER A 546 -17.75 -8.22 -7.18
C SER A 546 -17.75 -8.04 -5.65
N MET A 547 -18.91 -7.92 -5.00
CA MET A 547 -18.96 -7.80 -3.53
C MET A 547 -18.39 -9.05 -2.85
N GLY A 548 -18.73 -10.25 -3.36
CA GLY A 548 -18.16 -11.51 -2.88
C GLY A 548 -16.64 -11.58 -3.04
N LEU A 549 -16.13 -11.18 -4.22
CA LEU A 549 -14.70 -11.16 -4.49
C LEU A 549 -13.95 -10.17 -3.58
N ILE A 550 -14.49 -8.96 -3.39
CA ILE A 550 -13.86 -7.93 -2.55
C ILE A 550 -13.83 -8.36 -1.08
N THR A 551 -14.92 -8.89 -0.53
CA THR A 551 -14.94 -9.35 0.87
C THR A 551 -13.94 -10.48 1.10
N PHE A 552 -13.87 -11.44 0.18
CA PHE A 552 -12.85 -12.50 0.21
C PHE A 552 -11.43 -11.91 0.14
N LEU A 553 -11.19 -10.98 -0.78
CA LEU A 553 -9.88 -10.35 -0.95
C LEU A 553 -9.47 -9.53 0.28
N MET A 554 -10.40 -8.83 0.93
CA MET A 554 -10.12 -8.11 2.17
C MET A 554 -9.69 -9.07 3.28
N ALA A 555 -10.40 -10.20 3.45
CA ALA A 555 -10.01 -11.23 4.41
C ALA A 555 -8.60 -11.77 4.11
N TRP A 556 -8.30 -12.00 2.83
CA TRP A 556 -6.98 -12.42 2.39
C TRP A 556 -5.88 -11.39 2.69
N ILE A 557 -6.11 -10.11 2.40
CA ILE A 557 -5.15 -9.02 2.68
C ILE A 557 -4.86 -8.93 4.19
N ILE A 558 -5.88 -9.03 5.04
CA ILE A 558 -5.71 -9.04 6.50
C ILE A 558 -4.83 -10.22 6.94
N LEU A 559 -5.08 -11.41 6.39
CA LEU A 559 -4.29 -12.60 6.69
C LEU A 559 -2.82 -12.43 6.26
N VAL A 560 -2.58 -11.90 5.07
CA VAL A 560 -1.23 -11.61 4.54
C VAL A 560 -0.48 -10.63 5.45
N ILE A 561 -1.13 -9.54 5.89
CA ILE A 561 -0.53 -8.58 6.82
C ILE A 561 -0.25 -9.24 8.19
N ALA A 562 -1.13 -10.13 8.65
CA ALA A 562 -0.91 -10.89 9.88
C ALA A 562 0.30 -11.84 9.78
N ILE A 563 0.53 -12.46 8.61
CA ILE A 563 1.71 -13.31 8.34
C ILE A 563 3.01 -12.52 8.53
N LYS A 564 3.08 -11.27 8.07
CA LYS A 564 4.24 -10.39 8.33
C LYS A 564 4.51 -10.28 9.83
N GLY A 565 3.49 -9.96 10.62
CA GLY A 565 3.62 -9.82 12.07
C GLY A 565 4.01 -11.13 12.77
N TRP A 566 3.50 -12.26 12.29
CA TRP A 566 3.89 -13.59 12.77
C TRP A 566 5.36 -13.90 12.44
N ALA A 567 5.80 -13.64 11.21
CA ALA A 567 7.17 -13.89 10.75
C ALA A 567 8.19 -13.07 11.56
N THR A 568 7.93 -11.76 11.77
CA THR A 568 8.79 -10.92 12.62
C THR A 568 8.88 -11.44 14.05
N ARG A 569 7.79 -11.95 14.64
CA ARG A 569 7.82 -12.54 16.00
C ARG A 569 8.62 -13.84 16.03
N ARG A 570 8.53 -14.65 14.96
CA ARG A 570 9.25 -15.93 14.83
C ARG A 570 10.76 -15.70 14.76
N GLU A 571 11.22 -14.77 13.93
CA GLU A 571 12.66 -14.45 13.81
C GLU A 571 13.22 -13.90 15.12
N LYS A 572 12.50 -12.99 15.82
CA LYS A 572 12.93 -12.49 17.14
C LYS A 572 13.08 -13.59 18.19
N ARG A 573 12.23 -14.61 18.17
CA ARG A 573 12.33 -15.76 19.11
C ARG A 573 13.56 -16.62 18.80
N TRP A 574 13.85 -16.83 17.52
CA TRP A 574 15.03 -17.60 17.12
C TRP A 574 16.34 -16.88 17.40
N GLY A 575 16.43 -15.56 17.15
CA GLY A 575 17.62 -14.78 17.51
C GLY A 575 17.95 -14.89 19.01
N LYS A 576 16.93 -14.76 19.87
CA LYS A 576 17.10 -14.96 21.33
C LYS A 576 17.54 -16.38 21.70
N SER A 577 17.02 -17.41 21.04
CA SER A 577 17.39 -18.82 21.34
C SER A 577 18.83 -19.16 20.99
N ILE A 578 19.45 -18.44 20.05
CA ILE A 578 20.85 -18.63 19.65
C ILE A 578 21.78 -17.84 20.58
N GLY A 579 21.39 -16.62 21.00
CA GLY A 579 22.17 -15.81 21.95
C GLY A 579 22.41 -16.52 23.29
N TYR A 580 21.44 -17.26 23.83
CA TYR A 580 21.64 -18.08 25.04
C TYR A 580 22.51 -19.34 24.81
N GLY A 581 22.84 -19.69 23.57
CA GLY A 581 23.66 -20.86 23.24
C GLY A 581 25.17 -20.59 23.14
N VAL A 582 25.58 -19.31 23.04
CA VAL A 582 27.00 -18.92 22.89
C VAL A 582 27.68 -18.60 24.23
N ASP A 583 26.91 -18.19 25.24
CA ASP A 583 27.43 -17.96 26.61
C ASP A 583 27.47 -19.25 27.48
N GLY A 584 27.22 -20.42 26.86
CA GLY A 584 26.98 -21.69 27.53
C GLY A 584 28.09 -22.74 27.44
N THR A 585 29.34 -22.36 27.15
CA THR A 585 30.49 -23.27 27.30
C THR A 585 31.51 -22.68 28.25
N ALA A 586 31.42 -23.14 29.50
CA ALA A 586 32.43 -23.02 30.55
C ALA A 586 33.77 -23.67 30.16
#